data_AF-A0A7K9Z2J3-F1
#
_entry.id   AF-A0A7K9Z2J3-F1
#
_cell.length_a   1.000
_cell.length_b   1.000
_cell.length_c   1.000
_cell.angle_alpha   90.00
_cell.angle_beta   90.00
_cell.angle_gamma   90.00
#
_symmetry.space_group_name_H-M   'P 1'
#
loop_
_entity.id
_entity.type
_entity.pdbx_description
1 polymer ?
#
loop_
_entity_poly.entity_id
_entity_poly.type
_entity_poly.pdbx_seq_one_letter_code
_entity_poly.pdbx_strand_id
1 'polypeptide(L)' 'CPQSLLVLLDLLGARNPAIHSHFPQTHHWFLRLRLRRLGLLHASPHDQPFFRLSPAPGPVEDDHVPFLQRG' A
#
# COMPACT_ATOMS: atom_id res chain seq x y z
N CYS A 1 -3.16 -5.21 -23.50
CA CYS A 1 -1.79 -5.24 -22.96
C CYS A 1 -1.89 -5.37 -21.44
N PRO A 2 -1.19 -6.30 -20.78
CA PRO A 2 -1.21 -6.35 -19.32
C PRO A 2 -0.65 -5.02 -18.78
N GLN A 3 -1.38 -4.41 -17.83
CA GLN A 3 -0.87 -3.25 -17.10
C GLN A 3 0.27 -3.74 -16.20
N SER A 4 1.50 -3.30 -16.45
CA SER A 4 2.63 -3.54 -15.56
C SER A 4 2.51 -2.67 -14.30
N LEU A 5 2.82 -3.26 -13.14
CA LEU A 5 2.78 -2.59 -11.83
C LEU A 5 4.12 -2.79 -11.13
N LEU A 6 4.73 -1.71 -10.67
CA LEU A 6 5.83 -1.77 -9.71
C LEU A 6 5.23 -1.80 -8.30
N VAL A 7 5.63 -2.80 -7.49
CA VAL A 7 5.30 -2.88 -6.07
C VAL A 7 6.61 -2.75 -5.28
N LEU A 8 6.84 -1.56 -4.72
CA LEU A 8 7.97 -1.29 -3.83
C LEU A 8 7.54 -1.55 -2.39
N LEU A 9 8.30 -2.38 -1.68
CA LEU A 9 8.10 -2.73 -0.28
C LEU A 9 9.29 -2.19 0.50
N ASP A 10 9.07 -1.19 1.35
CA ASP A 10 10.12 -0.62 2.19
C ASP A 10 9.59 -0.32 3.61
N LEU A 11 10.51 -0.22 4.57
CA LEU A 11 10.27 0.08 6.00
C LEU A 11 9.20 -0.80 6.67
N LEU A 12 9.13 -2.07 6.28
CA LEU A 12 8.24 -3.06 6.89
C LEU A 12 8.86 -3.70 8.13
N GLY A 13 8.04 -4.04 9.13
CA GLY A 13 8.45 -4.76 10.34
C GLY A 13 8.06 -4.09 11.65
N ALA A 14 7.69 -2.81 11.62
CA ALA A 14 7.13 -2.12 12.78
C ALA A 14 5.73 -2.66 13.13
N ARG A 15 5.32 -2.49 14.40
CA ARG A 15 3.96 -2.84 14.85
C ARG A 15 2.96 -1.84 14.29
N ASN A 16 1.83 -2.33 13.77
CA ASN A 16 0.70 -1.53 13.27
C ASN A 16 1.07 -0.48 12.20
N PRO A 17 1.75 -0.88 11.10
CA PRO A 17 2.09 0.03 10.01
C PRO A 17 0.84 0.64 9.38
N ALA A 18 0.98 1.86 8.89
CA ALA A 18 -0.07 2.61 8.21
C ALA A 18 0.25 2.72 6.72
N ILE A 19 -0.35 1.84 5.92
CA ILE A 19 -0.13 1.78 4.47
C ILE A 19 -1.28 2.50 3.78
N HIS A 20 -0.96 3.56 3.03
CA HIS A 20 -1.93 4.41 2.34
C HIS A 20 -1.82 4.25 0.82
N SER A 21 -2.89 4.63 0.12
CA SER A 21 -2.86 4.75 -1.33
C SER A 21 -2.21 6.08 -1.72
N HIS A 22 -0.99 6.03 -2.27
CA HIS A 22 -0.27 7.24 -2.69
C HIS A 22 -0.64 7.73 -4.09
N PHE A 23 -1.01 6.82 -5.00
CA PHE A 23 -1.22 7.16 -6.42
C PHE A 23 -2.66 6.81 -6.87
N PRO A 24 -3.43 7.78 -7.40
CA PRO A 24 -4.77 7.51 -7.92
C PRO A 24 -4.80 6.44 -9.02
N GLN A 25 -3.78 6.41 -9.88
CA GLN A 25 -3.66 5.49 -11.03
C GLN A 25 -3.63 4.02 -10.58
N THR A 26 -3.05 3.73 -9.41
CA THR A 26 -2.90 2.36 -8.89
C THR A 26 -3.85 2.07 -7.71
N HIS A 27 -4.79 2.97 -7.40
CA HIS A 27 -5.70 2.84 -6.26
C HIS A 27 -6.52 1.55 -6.28
N HIS A 28 -6.97 1.11 -7.45
CA HIS A 28 -7.74 -0.14 -7.58
C HIS A 28 -6.92 -1.39 -7.18
N TRP A 29 -5.59 -1.38 -7.40
CA TRP A 29 -4.70 -2.44 -6.93
C TRP A 29 -4.53 -2.41 -5.41
N PHE A 30 -4.42 -1.21 -4.83
CA PHE A 30 -4.40 -1.03 -3.38
C PHE A 30 -5.66 -1.61 -2.71
N LEU A 31 -6.86 -1.37 -3.28
CA LEU A 31 -8.11 -1.93 -2.76
C LEU A 31 -8.12 -3.47 -2.81
N ARG A 32 -7.53 -4.09 -3.83
CA ARG A 32 -7.41 -5.55 -3.93
C ARG A 32 -6.52 -6.15 -2.83
N LEU A 33 -5.45 -5.44 -2.44
CA LEU A 33 -4.60 -5.86 -1.32
C LEU A 33 -5.35 -5.77 0.02
N ARG A 34 -6.19 -4.74 0.20
CA ARG A 34 -7.02 -4.56 1.40
C ARG A 34 -8.11 -5.63 1.55
N LEU A 35 -8.75 -6.06 0.46
CA LEU A 35 -9.92 -6.96 0.52
C LEU A 35 -9.57 -8.42 0.82
N ARG A 36 -8.29 -8.78 0.99
CA ARG A 36 -7.88 -10.14 1.39
C ARG A 36 -8.07 -10.41 2.89
N ARG A 37 -9.30 -10.35 3.40
CA ARG A 37 -9.61 -10.76 4.78
C ARG A 37 -10.06 -12.23 4.82
N LEU A 38 -9.09 -13.14 4.75
CA LEU A 38 -9.33 -14.59 4.85
C LEU A 38 -9.39 -15.09 6.30
N GLY A 39 -9.29 -14.21 7.30
CA GLY A 39 -9.19 -14.61 8.71
C GLY A 39 -7.87 -15.31 9.07
N LEU A 40 -6.88 -15.29 8.17
CA LEU A 40 -5.60 -15.99 8.30
C LEU A 40 -4.52 -15.17 9.01
N LEU A 41 -4.80 -13.90 9.34
CA LEU A 41 -3.83 -13.01 9.96
C LEU A 41 -3.85 -13.19 11.48
N HIS A 42 -2.69 -13.45 12.06
CA HIS A 42 -2.48 -13.30 13.51
C HIS A 42 -2.40 -11.80 13.85
N ALA A 43 -3.55 -11.20 14.16
CA ALA A 43 -3.66 -9.81 14.58
C ALA A 43 -4.59 -9.71 15.80
N SER A 44 -4.33 -8.76 16.69
CA SER A 44 -5.23 -8.48 17.80
C SER A 44 -6.53 -7.85 17.28
N PRO A 45 -7.70 -8.14 17.87
CA PRO A 45 -8.95 -7.46 17.54
C PRO A 45 -8.89 -5.93 17.66
N HIS A 46 -7.95 -5.42 18.45
CA HIS A 46 -7.74 -3.99 18.68
C HIS A 46 -6.73 -3.36 17.71
N ASP A 47 -6.02 -4.15 16.90
CA ASP A 47 -5.04 -3.60 15.97
C ASP A 47 -5.75 -2.87 14.81
N GLN A 48 -5.21 -1.71 14.45
CA GLN A 48 -5.69 -0.99 13.28
C GLN A 48 -5.34 -1.75 12.00
N PRO A 49 -6.18 -1.70 10.96
CA PRO A 49 -5.87 -2.33 9.69
C PRO A 49 -4.62 -1.69 9.07
N PHE A 50 -3.74 -2.53 8.50
CA PHE A 50 -2.52 -2.05 7.85
C PHE A 50 -2.84 -1.11 6.67
N PHE A 51 -3.81 -1.48 5.82
CA PHE A 51 -4.24 -0.67 4.69
C PHE A 51 -5.32 0.34 5.11
N ARG A 52 -4.97 1.63 5.11
CA ARG A 52 -5.84 2.74 5.52
C ARG A 52 -6.48 3.41 4.29
N LEU A 53 -7.77 3.72 4.40
CA LEU A 53 -8.52 4.40 3.33
C LEU A 53 -8.36 5.93 3.36
N SER A 54 -7.80 6.49 4.43
CA SER A 54 -7.53 7.92 4.49
C SER A 54 -6.44 8.29 3.46
N PRO A 55 -6.44 9.53 2.96
CA PRO A 55 -5.40 10.02 2.07
C PRO A 55 -4.01 9.77 2.64
N ALA A 56 -3.04 9.57 1.76
CA ALA A 56 -1.63 9.57 2.16
C ALA A 56 -1.28 10.94 2.77
N PRO A 57 -0.50 10.97 3.86
CA PRO A 57 -0.16 12.22 4.54
C PRO A 57 0.70 13.18 3.70
N GLY A 58 1.36 12.67 2.65
CA GLY A 58 2.16 13.46 1.74
C GLY A 58 2.88 12.59 0.70
N PRO A 59 3.62 13.22 -0.22
CA PRO A 59 4.54 12.51 -1.11
C PRO A 59 5.68 11.86 -0.33
N VAL A 60 6.26 10.82 -0.91
CA VAL A 60 7.44 10.11 -0.38
C VAL A 60 8.43 9.99 -1.54
N GLU A 61 9.67 10.43 -1.33
CA GLU A 61 10.75 10.20 -2.30
C GLU A 61 11.47 8.90 -1.93
N ASP A 62 11.55 7.99 -2.89
CA ASP A 62 12.08 6.64 -2.72
C ASP A 62 12.39 6.05 -4.12
N ASP A 63 12.83 4.80 -4.20
CA ASP A 63 13.30 4.13 -5.42
C ASP A 63 12.23 4.05 -6.54
N HIS A 64 10.96 4.34 -6.24
CA HIS A 64 9.90 4.42 -7.25
C HIS A 64 9.96 5.70 -8.11
N VAL A 65 10.69 6.74 -7.68
CA VAL A 65 10.72 8.05 -8.38
C VAL A 65 11.13 7.94 -9.86
N PRO A 66 12.23 7.24 -10.23
CA PRO A 66 12.63 7.13 -11.63
C PRO A 66 11.63 6.37 -12.52
N PHE A 67 10.83 5.47 -11.92
CA PHE A 67 9.78 4.74 -12.64
C PHE A 67 8.54 5.62 -12.82
N LEU A 68 8.13 6.33 -11.77
CA LEU A 68 7.01 7.26 -11.83
C LEU A 68 7.22 8.36 -12.89
N GLN A 69 8.46 8.84 -13.03
CA GLN A 69 8.85 9.85 -14.03
C GLN A 69 8.80 9.34 -15.49
N ARG A 70 8.89 8.02 -15.70
CA ARG A 70 8.99 7.41 -17.04
C ARG A 70 7.70 6.73 -17.50
N GLY A 71 6.76 6.49 -16.59
CA GLY A 71 5.52 5.73 -16.86
C GLY A 71 5.79 4.26 -17.14
#